data_AF-A0A1I7EPQ2-F1
#
_entry.id   AF-A0A1I7EPQ2-F1
#
_cell.length_a   1.000
_cell.length_b   1.000
_cell.length_c   1.000
_cell.angle_alpha   90.00
_cell.angle_beta   90.00
_cell.angle_gamma   90.00
#
_symmetry.space_group_name_H-M   'P 1'
#
loop_
_entity.id
_entity.type
_entity.pdbx_description
1 polymer ?
#
loop_
_entity_poly.entity_id
_entity_poly.type
_entity_poly.pdbx_seq_one_letter_code
_entity_poly.pdbx_strand_id
1 'polypeptide(L)'
;MQTIEVSVDKQKTQDFDEDDVLEEFIERVQHRAAEPDSPRVFVVPLPKLFGLSVDDGEKCVVILLENMSPRYIKFRSDYLSADVQTMRDGRSAACLFLAEGRVIVSEKIIREVWPADYDRLIVLWLFRNSNAKLYEYFYHDDINQEFSTACEIAECLNEARDEAEGEKTALVFDSFQTLGDTEE
;
A
#
# COMPACT_ATOMS: atom_id res chain seq x y z
N MET A 1 33.22 -35.69 8.95
CA MET A 1 32.55 -34.43 8.58
C MET A 1 31.56 -34.12 9.69
N GLN A 2 31.76 -33.03 10.43
CA GLN A 2 30.85 -32.59 11.49
C GLN A 2 29.83 -31.63 10.88
N THR A 3 28.55 -32.00 10.93
CA THR A 3 27.44 -31.15 10.52
C THR A 3 27.15 -30.18 11.66
N ILE A 4 27.33 -28.89 11.42
CA ILE A 4 26.96 -27.82 12.35
C ILE A 4 25.47 -27.60 12.17
N GLU A 5 24.67 -28.02 13.14
CA GLU A 5 23.27 -27.63 13.24
C GLU A 5 23.22 -26.18 13.75
N VAL A 6 22.95 -25.25 12.85
CA VAL A 6 22.66 -23.86 13.20
C VAL A 6 21.28 -23.82 13.82
N SER A 7 21.23 -23.66 15.14
CA SER A 7 20.00 -23.35 15.85
C SER A 7 19.56 -21.94 15.46
N VAL A 8 18.48 -21.84 14.67
CA VAL A 8 17.79 -20.57 14.45
C VAL A 8 17.10 -20.25 15.78
N ASP A 9 17.69 -19.34 16.54
CA ASP A 9 17.01 -18.67 17.65
C ASP A 9 15.77 -18.00 17.04
N LYS A 10 14.60 -18.62 17.23
CA LYS A 10 13.32 -17.95 17.03
C LYS A 10 13.31 -16.81 18.05
N GLN A 11 13.68 -15.62 17.61
CA GLN A 11 13.43 -14.40 18.35
C GLN A 11 11.97 -14.46 18.80
N LYS A 12 11.74 -14.40 20.11
CA LYS A 12 10.41 -14.27 20.68
C LYS A 12 9.76 -13.09 19.98
N THR A 13 8.82 -13.36 19.09
CA THR A 13 7.83 -12.39 18.65
C THR A 13 7.18 -11.87 19.92
N GLN A 14 7.46 -10.62 20.25
CA GLN A 14 6.74 -9.93 21.31
C GLN A 14 5.29 -9.86 20.80
N ASP A 15 4.36 -10.53 21.48
CA ASP A 15 2.95 -10.46 21.13
C ASP A 15 2.49 -9.02 21.39
N PHE A 16 2.29 -8.26 20.32
CA PHE A 16 1.78 -6.90 20.38
C PHE A 16 0.26 -6.93 20.29
N ASP A 17 -0.44 -6.32 21.26
CA ASP A 17 -1.90 -6.17 21.20
C ASP A 17 -2.30 -4.77 20.73
N GLU A 18 -3.53 -4.64 20.22
CA GLU A 18 -4.13 -3.37 19.82
C GLU A 18 -4.26 -2.38 20.99
N ASP A 19 -4.37 -2.88 22.22
CA ASP A 19 -4.42 -2.10 23.45
C ASP A 19 -3.05 -1.52 23.86
N ASP A 20 -1.94 -2.03 23.31
CA ASP A 20 -0.58 -1.52 23.58
C ASP A 20 -0.20 -0.33 22.68
N VAL A 21 -1.02 -0.04 21.67
CA VAL A 21 -0.77 1.07 20.74
C VAL A 21 -0.89 2.40 21.48
N LEU A 22 0.12 3.26 21.34
CA LEU A 22 0.13 4.56 22.02
C LEU A 22 -1.06 5.43 21.61
N GLU A 23 -1.86 5.88 22.58
CA GLU A 23 -3.00 6.77 22.36
C GLU A 23 -2.55 8.08 21.67
N GLU A 24 -1.41 8.65 22.09
CA GLU A 24 -0.83 9.85 21.46
C GLU A 24 -0.54 9.64 19.95
N PHE A 25 -0.15 8.42 19.56
CA PHE A 25 0.05 8.10 18.16
C PHE A 25 -1.28 8.11 17.39
N ILE A 26 -2.32 7.50 17.95
CA ILE A 26 -3.67 7.47 17.35
C ILE A 26 -4.20 8.89 17.18
N GLU A 27 -4.11 9.73 18.22
CA GLU A 27 -4.52 11.13 18.18
C GLU A 27 -3.78 11.92 17.11
N ARG A 28 -2.47 11.71 16.98
CA ARG A 28 -1.64 12.40 15.97
C ARG A 28 -2.03 12.01 14.54
N VAL A 29 -2.28 10.72 14.28
CA VAL A 29 -2.74 10.26 12.97
C VAL A 29 -4.12 10.82 12.65
N GLN A 30 -5.05 10.78 13.60
CA GLN A 30 -6.39 11.33 13.42
C GLN A 30 -6.36 12.86 13.20
N HIS A 31 -5.55 13.60 13.95
CA HIS A 31 -5.39 15.04 13.77
C HIS A 31 -4.86 15.37 12.38
N ARG A 32 -3.81 14.66 11.91
CA ARG A 32 -3.27 14.84 10.57
C ARG A 32 -4.30 14.52 9.48
N ALA A 33 -5.17 13.55 9.74
CA ALA A 33 -6.16 13.12 8.78
C ALA A 33 -7.44 13.98 8.76
N ALA A 34 -7.61 14.87 9.75
CA ALA A 34 -8.68 15.87 9.75
C ALA A 34 -8.46 16.97 8.69
N GLU A 35 -7.24 17.12 8.17
CA GLU A 35 -6.93 18.06 7.10
C GLU A 35 -7.56 17.60 5.77
N PRO A 36 -8.12 18.54 4.97
CA PRO A 36 -8.55 18.25 3.61
C PRO A 36 -7.39 17.66 2.80
N ASP A 37 -7.67 16.65 1.96
CA ASP A 37 -6.69 15.96 1.10
C ASP A 37 -5.56 15.22 1.83
N SER A 38 -5.68 15.04 3.16
CA SER A 38 -4.75 14.22 3.91
C SER A 38 -4.80 12.74 3.49
N PRO A 39 -3.65 12.05 3.45
CA PRO A 39 -3.61 10.64 3.15
C PRO A 39 -4.39 9.84 4.21
N ARG A 40 -5.08 8.79 3.76
CA ARG A 40 -5.85 7.88 4.65
C ARG A 40 -5.11 6.59 4.97
N VAL A 41 -3.95 6.38 4.34
CA VAL A 41 -3.10 5.22 4.52
C VAL A 41 -1.68 5.71 4.80
N PHE A 42 -1.04 5.18 5.83
CA PHE A 42 0.30 5.54 6.27
C PHE A 42 1.15 4.29 6.46
N VAL A 43 2.47 4.44 6.33
CA VAL A 43 3.44 3.42 6.72
C VAL A 43 4.18 3.92 7.95
N VAL A 44 4.25 3.10 8.99
CA VAL A 44 4.89 3.45 10.26
C VAL A 44 5.73 2.28 10.73
N PRO A 45 6.98 2.49 11.18
CA PRO A 45 7.77 1.45 11.85
C PRO A 45 6.98 0.85 13.03
N LEU A 46 6.89 -0.47 13.09
CA LEU A 46 6.12 -1.19 14.09
C LEU A 46 6.51 -0.80 15.53
N PRO A 47 7.81 -0.69 15.89
CA PRO A 47 8.22 -0.30 17.25
C PRO A 47 7.71 1.08 17.68
N LYS A 48 7.51 2.01 16.74
CA LYS A 48 7.02 3.36 17.03
C LYS A 48 5.55 3.38 17.44
N LEU A 49 4.76 2.37 17.05
CA LEU A 49 3.36 2.25 17.50
C LEU A 49 3.28 2.01 19.00
N PHE A 50 4.30 1.36 19.57
CA PHE A 50 4.36 0.91 20.96
C PHE A 50 5.33 1.73 21.82
N GLY A 51 5.92 2.81 21.27
CA GLY A 51 6.90 3.63 21.98
C GLY A 51 8.24 2.93 22.25
N LEU A 52 8.54 1.87 21.51
CA LEU A 52 9.79 1.14 21.63
C LEU A 52 10.91 1.86 20.86
N SER A 53 12.13 1.78 21.40
CA SER A 53 13.33 2.38 20.80
C SER A 53 14.13 1.44 19.90
N VAL A 54 13.70 0.17 19.81
CA VAL A 54 14.33 -0.82 18.92
C VAL A 54 13.90 -0.53 17.49
N ASP A 55 14.84 -0.61 16.55
CA ASP A 55 14.55 -0.57 15.12
C ASP A 55 14.79 -1.97 14.56
N ASP A 56 13.72 -2.73 14.40
CA ASP A 56 13.72 -4.07 13.80
C ASP A 56 13.48 -4.01 12.28
N GLY A 57 13.23 -2.82 11.73
CA GLY A 57 12.91 -2.61 10.32
C GLY A 57 11.50 -3.03 9.92
N GLU A 58 10.73 -3.67 10.81
CA GLU A 58 9.36 -4.09 10.52
C GLU A 58 8.43 -2.89 10.53
N LYS A 59 7.50 -2.85 9.57
CA LYS A 59 6.59 -1.71 9.38
C LYS A 59 5.15 -2.18 9.39
N CYS A 60 4.27 -1.27 9.81
CA CYS A 60 2.84 -1.45 9.87
C CYS A 60 2.17 -0.46 8.91
N VAL A 61 1.13 -0.94 8.21
CA VAL A 61 0.22 -0.08 7.45
C VAL A 61 -0.87 0.42 8.37
N VAL A 62 -1.00 1.73 8.50
CA VAL A 62 -2.09 2.35 9.26
C VAL A 62 -3.17 2.82 8.29
N ILE A 63 -4.39 2.28 8.42
CA ILE A 63 -5.53 2.59 7.56
C ILE A 63 -6.59 3.30 8.38
N LEU A 64 -6.90 4.53 7.97
CA LEU A 64 -7.93 5.34 8.60
C LEU A 64 -9.26 5.25 7.84
N LEU A 65 -10.30 4.81 8.56
CA LEU A 65 -11.66 4.64 8.07
C LEU A 65 -12.62 5.56 8.82
N GLU A 66 -12.62 6.84 8.45
CA GLU A 66 -13.43 7.85 9.13
C GLU A 66 -14.95 7.68 8.93
N ASN A 67 -15.37 7.04 7.85
CA ASN A 67 -16.79 6.92 7.51
C ASN A 67 -17.30 5.48 7.57
N MET A 68 -16.50 4.55 8.10
CA MET A 68 -16.90 3.16 8.24
C MET A 68 -16.80 2.71 9.70
N SER A 69 -17.83 2.01 10.15
CA SER A 69 -17.77 1.25 11.41
C SER A 69 -17.04 -0.07 11.17
N PRO A 70 -16.32 -0.61 12.17
CA PRO A 70 -15.70 -1.93 12.10
C PRO A 70 -16.70 -3.06 11.78
N ARG A 71 -18.01 -2.84 11.98
CA ARG A 71 -19.05 -3.83 11.64
C ARG A 71 -19.31 -3.96 10.14
N TYR A 72 -18.93 -2.96 9.33
CA TYR A 72 -19.16 -2.96 7.88
C TYR A 72 -17.94 -3.42 7.08
N ILE A 73 -16.81 -3.61 7.75
CA ILE A 73 -15.58 -4.12 7.15
C ILE A 73 -15.19 -5.42 7.84
N LYS A 74 -14.91 -6.46 7.07
CA LYS A 74 -14.40 -7.71 7.61
C LYS A 74 -12.88 -7.62 7.69
N PHE A 75 -12.40 -6.74 8.58
CA PHE A 75 -10.96 -6.51 8.74
C PHE A 75 -10.21 -7.76 9.22
N ARG A 76 -10.87 -8.71 9.88
CA ARG A 76 -10.28 -10.01 10.28
C ARG A 76 -10.39 -11.09 9.20
N SER A 77 -10.79 -10.75 7.98
CA SER A 77 -10.81 -11.72 6.89
C SER A 77 -9.41 -11.91 6.36
N ASP A 78 -8.92 -13.15 6.30
CA ASP A 78 -7.61 -13.47 5.72
C ASP A 78 -7.57 -13.32 4.19
N TYR A 79 -8.63 -12.78 3.59
CA TYR A 79 -8.67 -12.48 2.17
C TYR A 79 -7.64 -11.40 1.82
N LEU A 80 -6.63 -11.83 1.07
CA LEU A 80 -5.70 -10.98 0.33
C LEU A 80 -5.81 -11.33 -1.16
N SER A 81 -5.73 -10.32 -2.01
CA SER A 81 -5.60 -10.51 -3.46
C SER A 81 -4.94 -9.28 -4.04
N ALA A 82 -4.22 -9.43 -5.15
CA ALA A 82 -3.63 -8.31 -5.86
C ALA A 82 -4.22 -8.17 -7.27
N ASP A 83 -4.47 -6.93 -7.68
CA ASP A 83 -4.95 -6.61 -9.02
C ASP A 83 -4.53 -5.19 -9.42
N VAL A 84 -4.68 -4.86 -10.70
CA VAL A 84 -4.37 -3.55 -11.26
C VAL A 84 -5.58 -2.63 -11.17
N GLN A 85 -5.35 -1.39 -10.73
CA GLN A 85 -6.39 -0.36 -10.71
C GLN A 85 -5.97 0.86 -11.50
N THR A 86 -6.90 1.40 -12.29
CA THR A 86 -6.71 2.67 -12.99
C THR A 86 -7.03 3.83 -12.05
N MET A 87 -6.01 4.63 -11.77
CA MET A 87 -6.07 5.82 -10.95
C MET A 87 -6.80 6.97 -11.66
N ARG A 88 -7.16 8.01 -10.90
CA ARG A 88 -7.91 9.17 -11.43
C ARG A 88 -7.17 9.95 -12.51
N ASP A 89 -5.84 9.88 -12.53
CA ASP A 89 -4.99 10.48 -13.55
C ASP A 89 -4.87 9.62 -14.81
N GLY A 90 -5.56 8.47 -14.86
CA GLY A 90 -5.53 7.52 -15.96
C GLY A 90 -4.34 6.57 -15.93
N ARG A 91 -3.42 6.69 -14.96
CA ARG A 91 -2.33 5.73 -14.78
C ARG A 91 -2.84 4.44 -14.14
N SER A 92 -2.20 3.34 -14.46
CA SER A 92 -2.46 2.05 -13.82
C SER A 92 -1.48 1.85 -12.66
N ALA A 93 -1.94 1.27 -11.56
CA ALA A 93 -1.09 0.90 -10.44
C ALA A 93 -1.52 -0.44 -9.87
N ALA A 94 -0.54 -1.26 -9.48
CA ALA A 94 -0.84 -2.46 -8.73
C ALA A 94 -1.38 -2.10 -7.35
N CYS A 95 -2.32 -2.90 -6.88
CA CYS A 95 -3.00 -2.70 -5.61
C CYS A 95 -3.18 -4.02 -4.89
N LEU A 96 -3.02 -4.00 -3.57
CA LEU A 96 -3.42 -5.08 -2.69
C LEU A 96 -4.82 -4.80 -2.13
N PHE A 97 -5.69 -5.80 -2.22
CA PHE A 97 -7.08 -5.75 -1.78
C PHE A 97 -7.22 -6.46 -0.44
N LEU A 98 -7.68 -5.71 0.56
CA LEU A 98 -7.89 -6.16 1.94
C LEU A 98 -9.38 -6.20 2.29
N ALA A 99 -9.70 -6.96 3.33
CA ALA A 99 -11.03 -7.02 3.93
C ALA A 99 -12.15 -7.32 2.90
N GLU A 100 -12.00 -8.42 2.18
CA GLU A 100 -12.87 -8.84 1.06
C GLU A 100 -12.97 -7.78 -0.06
N GLY A 101 -11.84 -7.14 -0.38
CA GLY A 101 -11.74 -6.16 -1.46
C GLY A 101 -12.39 -4.81 -1.17
N ARG A 102 -12.74 -4.53 0.08
CA ARG A 102 -13.32 -3.23 0.50
C ARG A 102 -12.27 -2.14 0.66
N VAL A 103 -11.03 -2.52 0.89
CA VAL A 103 -9.93 -1.59 1.12
C VAL A 103 -8.79 -1.92 0.17
N ILE A 104 -8.24 -0.87 -0.43
CA ILE A 104 -7.27 -0.97 -1.51
C ILE A 104 -6.02 -0.25 -1.04
N VAL A 105 -4.89 -0.95 -1.06
CA VAL A 105 -3.59 -0.42 -0.67
C VAL A 105 -2.70 -0.41 -1.92
N SER A 106 -2.26 0.77 -2.31
CA SER A 106 -1.44 0.94 -3.52
C SER A 106 -0.08 0.26 -3.39
N GLU A 107 0.48 -0.13 -4.52
CA GLU A 107 1.80 -0.74 -4.62
C GLU A 107 2.91 0.02 -3.89
N LYS A 108 2.90 1.35 -3.98
CA LYS A 108 3.90 2.20 -3.30
C LYS A 108 3.97 1.92 -1.79
N ILE A 109 2.82 1.70 -1.15
CA ILE A 109 2.71 1.42 0.28
C ILE A 109 3.20 0.00 0.56
N ILE A 110 2.80 -0.98 -0.26
CA ILE A 110 3.20 -2.37 -0.10
C ILE A 110 4.72 -2.54 -0.25
N ARG A 111 5.33 -1.90 -1.26
CA ARG A 111 6.79 -1.87 -1.45
C ARG A 111 7.52 -1.18 -0.30
N GLU A 112 6.91 -0.19 0.34
CA GLU A 112 7.54 0.48 1.48
C GLU A 112 7.55 -0.39 2.74
N VAL A 113 6.50 -1.19 2.94
CA VAL A 113 6.33 -2.10 4.10
C VAL A 113 7.11 -3.39 3.92
N TRP A 114 7.22 -3.86 2.68
CA TRP A 114 7.93 -5.08 2.30
C TRP A 114 7.47 -6.33 3.09
N PRO A 115 6.18 -6.70 3.01
CA PRO A 115 5.62 -7.79 3.82
C PRO A 115 6.23 -9.17 3.53
N ALA A 116 6.84 -9.35 2.34
CA ALA A 116 7.49 -10.59 1.94
C ALA A 116 8.72 -10.94 2.78
N ASP A 117 9.40 -9.97 3.40
CA ASP A 117 10.58 -10.26 4.25
C ASP A 117 10.19 -10.83 5.62
N TYR A 118 8.92 -10.67 6.01
CA TYR A 118 8.38 -11.09 7.31
C TYR A 118 7.26 -12.13 7.20
N ASP A 119 6.94 -12.59 5.98
CA ASP A 119 5.80 -13.46 5.65
C ASP A 119 4.44 -12.96 6.18
N ARG A 120 4.34 -11.66 6.48
CA ARG A 120 3.15 -11.04 7.05
C ARG A 120 3.03 -9.56 6.73
N LEU A 121 1.80 -9.10 6.69
CA LEU A 121 1.43 -7.70 6.59
C LEU A 121 0.68 -7.29 7.85
N ILE A 122 1.28 -6.41 8.66
CA ILE A 122 0.64 -5.87 9.85
C ILE A 122 -0.15 -4.62 9.48
N VAL A 123 -1.44 -4.59 9.85
CA VAL A 123 -2.33 -3.47 9.56
C VAL A 123 -3.00 -2.98 10.84
N LEU A 124 -2.82 -1.69 11.12
CA LEU A 124 -3.54 -0.96 12.16
C LEU A 124 -4.76 -0.24 11.56
N TRP A 125 -5.94 -0.73 11.89
CA TRP A 125 -7.22 -0.18 11.48
C TRP A 125 -7.69 0.89 12.48
N LEU A 126 -7.76 2.14 12.03
CA LEU A 126 -8.27 3.26 12.81
C LEU A 126 -9.69 3.60 12.35
N PHE A 127 -10.67 3.38 13.23
CA PHE A 127 -12.08 3.63 12.96
C PHE A 127 -12.55 4.92 13.62
N ARG A 128 -13.50 5.62 13.00
CA ARG A 128 -14.12 6.79 13.65
C ARG A 128 -14.86 6.38 14.92
N ASN A 129 -14.50 7.01 16.04
CA ASN A 129 -15.11 6.82 17.36
C ASN A 129 -15.00 5.37 17.90
N SER A 130 -14.01 4.60 17.45
CA SER A 130 -13.75 3.25 17.93
C SER A 130 -12.26 3.08 18.20
N ASN A 131 -11.94 2.14 19.09
CA ASN A 131 -10.58 1.74 19.36
C ASN A 131 -9.89 1.27 18.07
N ALA A 132 -8.58 1.48 18.03
CA ALA A 132 -7.73 0.91 17.00
C ALA A 132 -7.84 -0.61 17.02
N LYS A 133 -7.73 -1.23 15.84
CA LYS A 133 -7.67 -2.69 15.71
C LYS A 133 -6.39 -3.07 14.99
N LEU A 134 -5.57 -3.90 15.62
CA LEU A 134 -4.36 -4.44 15.01
C LEU A 134 -4.68 -5.82 14.42
N TYR A 135 -4.27 -6.07 13.18
CA TYR A 135 -4.45 -7.37 12.55
C TYR A 135 -3.25 -7.72 11.69
N GLU A 136 -2.83 -8.98 11.77
CA GLU A 136 -1.77 -9.55 10.97
C GLU A 136 -2.38 -10.38 9.84
N TYR A 137 -2.05 -10.04 8.59
CA TYR A 137 -2.38 -10.86 7.44
C TYR A 137 -1.19 -11.72 7.06
N PHE A 138 -1.38 -13.02 6.90
CA PHE A 138 -0.32 -13.89 6.40
C PHE A 138 -0.08 -13.59 4.91
N TYR A 139 1.17 -13.28 4.58
CA TYR A 139 1.58 -12.91 3.24
C TYR A 139 2.32 -14.09 2.61
N HIS A 140 1.59 -14.92 1.87
CA HIS A 140 2.12 -16.13 1.25
C HIS A 140 2.70 -15.87 -0.14
N ASP A 141 3.54 -16.81 -0.63
CA ASP A 141 4.16 -16.77 -1.96
C ASP A 141 3.13 -16.55 -3.08
N ASP A 142 1.94 -17.13 -2.97
CA ASP A 142 0.86 -16.96 -3.95
C ASP A 142 0.46 -15.48 -4.10
N ILE A 143 0.30 -14.77 -2.98
CA ILE A 143 -0.04 -13.34 -2.98
C ILE A 143 1.12 -12.49 -3.47
N ASN A 144 2.35 -12.87 -3.12
CA ASN A 144 3.54 -12.20 -3.63
C ASN A 144 3.62 -12.32 -5.16
N GLN A 145 3.31 -13.50 -5.71
CA GLN A 145 3.27 -13.74 -7.15
C GLN A 145 2.13 -12.98 -7.84
N GLU A 146 0.92 -13.00 -7.28
CA GLU A 146 -0.21 -12.18 -7.77
C GLU A 146 0.17 -10.70 -7.80
N PHE A 147 0.79 -10.21 -6.73
CA PHE A 147 1.17 -8.81 -6.61
C PHE A 147 2.29 -8.42 -7.58
N SER A 148 3.31 -9.27 -7.76
CA SER A 148 4.34 -9.07 -8.78
C SER A 148 3.73 -9.01 -10.19
N THR A 149 2.81 -9.93 -10.49
CA THR A 149 2.11 -9.96 -11.79
C THR A 149 1.31 -8.68 -12.01
N ALA A 150 0.61 -8.19 -10.97
CA ALA A 150 -0.12 -6.92 -11.06
C ALA A 150 0.83 -5.73 -11.30
N CYS A 151 2.03 -5.72 -10.69
CA CYS A 151 3.03 -4.66 -10.92
C CYS A 151 3.46 -4.63 -12.39
N GLU A 152 3.81 -5.78 -12.96
CA GLU A 152 4.22 -5.91 -14.37
C GLU A 152 3.12 -5.44 -15.32
N ILE A 153 1.87 -5.85 -15.07
CA ILE A 153 0.72 -5.42 -15.90
C ILE A 153 0.52 -3.91 -15.80
N ALA A 154 0.60 -3.33 -14.60
CA ALA A 154 0.45 -1.89 -14.40
C ALA A 154 1.54 -1.10 -15.12
N GLU A 155 2.79 -1.56 -15.07
CA GLU A 155 3.93 -0.97 -15.80
C GLU A 155 3.69 -1.01 -17.30
N CYS A 156 3.36 -2.17 -17.88
CA CYS A 156 3.06 -2.29 -19.31
C CYS A 156 1.91 -1.37 -19.77
N LEU A 157 0.85 -1.24 -18.96
CA LEU A 157 -0.28 -0.36 -19.28
C LEU A 157 0.13 1.12 -19.25
N ASN A 158 1.04 1.51 -18.36
CA ASN A 158 1.55 2.88 -18.30
C ASN A 158 2.47 3.19 -19.48
N GLU A 159 3.36 2.27 -19.86
CA GLU A 159 4.23 2.43 -21.02
C GLU A 159 3.42 2.61 -22.32
N ALA A 160 2.44 1.74 -22.56
CA ALA A 160 1.57 1.85 -23.73
C ALA A 160 0.78 3.17 -23.78
N ARG A 161 0.39 3.71 -22.61
CA ARG A 161 -0.27 5.01 -22.51
C ARG A 161 0.68 6.14 -22.86
N ASP A 162 1.90 6.13 -22.32
CA ASP A 162 2.88 7.18 -22.56
C ASP A 162 3.31 7.20 -24.05
N GLU A 163 3.40 6.06 -24.72
CA GLU A 163 3.60 5.96 -26.18
C GLU A 163 2.44 6.60 -26.97
N ALA A 164 1.19 6.28 -26.63
CA ALA A 164 0.02 6.82 -27.31
C ALA A 164 -0.16 8.34 -27.11
N GLU A 165 0.24 8.87 -25.95
CA GLU A 165 0.25 10.32 -25.69
C GLU A 165 1.43 11.03 -26.39
N GLY A 166 2.59 10.37 -26.47
CA GLY A 166 3.74 10.85 -27.25
C GLY A 166 3.45 10.98 -28.74
N GLU A 167 2.79 9.98 -29.34
CA GLU A 167 2.37 10.01 -30.75
C GLU A 167 1.32 11.10 -31.03
N LYS A 168 0.36 11.31 -30.12
CA LYS A 168 -0.62 12.40 -30.25
C LYS A 168 0.03 13.78 -30.26
N THR A 169 1.09 13.97 -29.47
CA THR A 169 1.81 15.25 -29.40
C THR A 169 2.64 15.48 -30.67
N ALA A 170 3.26 14.43 -31.23
CA ALA A 170 3.97 14.51 -32.50
C ALA A 170 3.05 14.89 -33.68
N LEU A 171 1.83 14.33 -33.73
CA LEU A 171 0.85 14.65 -34.78
C LEU A 171 0.29 16.08 -34.69
N VAL A 172 0.27 16.70 -33.51
CA VAL A 172 -0.17 18.10 -33.34
C VAL A 172 0.86 19.10 -33.87
N PHE A 173 2.16 18.78 -33.84
CA PHE A 173 3.22 19.67 -34.34
C PHE A 173 3.38 19.65 -35.87
N ASP A 174 3.06 18.54 -36.54
CA ASP A 174 3.19 18.42 -38.01
C ASP A 174 2.07 19.10 -38.81
N SER A 175 1.06 19.69 -38.15
CA SER A 175 -0.06 20.36 -38.84
C SER A 175 0.09 21.88 -39.01
N PHE A 176 1.24 22.48 -38.69
CA PHE A 176 1.45 23.95 -38.74
C PHE A 176 2.47 24.46 -39.77
N GLN A 177 2.83 23.69 -40.80
CA GLN A 177 3.66 24.20 -41.90
C GLN A 177 3.14 23.77 -43.28
N THR A 178 2.20 24.55 -43.81
CA THR A 178 2.20 24.97 -45.23
C THR A 178 1.03 25.92 -45.43
N LEU A 179 1.30 27.23 -45.45
CA LEU A 179 0.54 28.24 -46.20
C LEU A 179 1.36 29.54 -46.23
N GLY A 180 2.56 29.44 -46.81
CA GLY A 180 3.18 30.46 -47.67
C GLY A 180 3.51 29.71 -48.95
N ASP A 181 3.30 30.18 -50.17
CA ASP A 181 3.27 31.55 -50.65
C ASP A 181 2.32 31.60 -51.87
N THR A 182 1.56 32.69 -52.00
CA THR A 182 1.05 33.10 -53.32
C THR A 182 1.56 34.52 -53.57
N GLU A 183 2.78 34.60 -54.11
CA GLU A 183 3.18 35.72 -54.96
C GLU A 183 2.48 35.54 -56.32
N GLU A 184 1.58 36.46 -56.69
CA GLU A 184 1.72 37.40 -57.82
C GLU A 184 0.55 38.40 -57.84
#